data_AF-A0A0S8E0R8-F1
#
_entry.id   AF-A0A0S8E0R8-F1
#
_cell.length_a   1.000
_cell.length_b   1.000
_cell.length_c   1.000
_cell.angle_alpha   90.00
_cell.angle_beta   90.00
_cell.angle_gamma   90.00
#
_symmetry.space_group_name_H-M   'P 1'
#
loop_
_entity.id
_entity.type
_entity.pdbx_description
1 polymer ?
#
loop_
_entity_poly.entity_id
_entity_poly.type
_entity_poly.pdbx_seq_one_letter_code
_entity_poly.pdbx_strand_id
1 'polypeptide(L)' 'MPMVEVGQNEPLERALRRLKKKIEREGILKAIRARKHYEKPSVKKKRKQREAFKKKRYSRF' A
#
# COMPACT_ATOMS: atom_id res chain seq x y z
N MET A 1 -6.59 -7.48 5.44
CA MET A 1 -6.05 -8.85 5.31
C MET A 1 -6.54 -9.33 3.95
N PRO A 2 -5.68 -9.26 2.92
CA PRO A 2 -6.12 -9.39 1.54
C PRO A 2 -6.31 -10.87 1.21
N MET A 3 -7.51 -11.21 0.74
CA MET A 3 -7.86 -12.53 0.23
C MET A 3 -8.26 -12.41 -1.25
N VAL A 4 -7.85 -13.39 -2.06
CA VAL A 4 -8.24 -13.49 -3.48
C VAL A 4 -8.71 -14.92 -3.72
N GLU A 5 -9.94 -15.04 -4.19
CA GLU A 5 -10.49 -16.31 -4.67
C GLU A 5 -10.02 -16.55 -6.12
N VAL A 6 -9.57 -17.78 -6.37
CA VAL A 6 -9.07 -18.23 -7.67
C VAL A 6 -10.24 -18.87 -8.42
N GLY A 7 -10.51 -18.41 -9.64
CA GLY A 7 -11.53 -19.01 -10.48
C GLY A 7 -11.06 -20.33 -11.12
N GLN A 8 -11.98 -21.24 -11.44
CA GLN A 8 -11.65 -22.58 -11.96
C GLN A 8 -10.82 -22.56 -13.26
N ASN A 9 -10.94 -21.51 -14.09
CA ASN A 9 -10.21 -21.33 -15.35
C ASN A 9 -9.22 -20.14 -15.32
N GLU A 10 -8.77 -19.70 -14.14
CA GLU A 10 -7.78 -18.62 -14.06
C GLU A 10 -6.34 -19.17 -13.99
N PRO A 11 -5.42 -18.68 -14.83
CA PRO A 11 -4.01 -19.01 -14.67
C PRO A 11 -3.49 -18.45 -13.33
N LEU A 12 -2.76 -19.27 -12.57
CA LEU A 12 -2.23 -18.95 -11.24
C LEU A 12 -1.51 -17.58 -11.19
N GLU A 13 -0.77 -17.23 -12.23
CA GLU A 13 -0.05 -15.95 -12.30
C GLU A 13 -0.98 -14.74 -12.24
N ARG A 14 -2.18 -14.82 -12.83
CA ARG A 14 -3.17 -13.73 -12.73
C ARG A 14 -3.68 -13.59 -11.29
N ALA A 15 -3.98 -14.68 -10.61
CA ALA A 15 -4.41 -14.64 -9.22
C ALA A 15 -3.35 -14.01 -8.31
N LEU A 16 -2.07 -14.37 -8.51
CA LEU A 16 -0.93 -13.79 -7.79
C LEU A 16 -0.77 -12.28 -8.07
N ARG A 17 -0.92 -11.84 -9.32
CA ARG A 17 -0.89 -10.42 -9.67
C ARG A 17 -2.03 -9.64 -8.99
N ARG A 18 -3.23 -10.20 -8.93
CA ARG A 18 -4.38 -9.59 -8.23
C ARG A 18 -4.12 -9.48 -6.72
N LEU A 19 -3.57 -10.54 -6.12
CA LEU A 19 -3.21 -10.55 -4.70
C LEU A 19 -2.15 -9.50 -4.39
N LYS A 20 -1.08 -9.42 -5.19
CA LYS A 20 -0.04 -8.38 -5.05
C LYS A 20 -0.64 -6.98 -5.11
N LYS A 21 -1.52 -6.70 -6.09
CA LYS A 21 -2.22 -5.41 -6.18
C LYS A 21 -3.09 -5.12 -4.95
N LYS A 22 -3.80 -6.12 -4.40
CA LYS A 22 -4.59 -5.94 -3.17
C LYS A 22 -3.68 -5.61 -1.97
N ILE A 23 -2.55 -6.31 -1.81
CA ILE A 23 -1.56 -6.04 -0.75
C ILE A 23 -1.00 -4.61 -0.86
N GLU A 24 -0.67 -4.18 -2.07
CA GLU A 24 -0.15 -2.83 -2.33
C GLU A 24 -1.19 -1.75 -2.06
N ARG A 25 -2.46 -2.00 -2.42
CA ARG A 25 -3.59 -1.08 -2.19
C ARG A 25 -3.93 -0.93 -0.71
N GLU A 26 -3.94 -2.03 0.06
CA GLU A 26 -4.11 -1.98 1.51
C GLU A 26 -2.91 -1.29 2.21
N GLY A 27 -1.75 -1.23 1.55
CA GLY A 27 -0.59 -0.53 2.08
C GLY A 27 0.05 -1.21 3.30
N ILE A 28 -0.20 -2.51 3.50
CA ILE A 28 0.28 -3.30 4.64
C ILE A 28 1.80 -3.17 4.79
N LEU A 29 2.54 -3.29 3.69
CA LEU A 29 4.01 -3.16 3.70
C LEU A 29 4.48 -1.78 4.17
N LYS A 30 3.74 -0.72 3.82
CA LYS A 30 4.02 0.65 4.29
C LYS A 30 3.73 0.79 5.78
N ALA A 31 2.64 0.19 6.25
CA ALA A 31 2.28 0.19 7.67
C ALA A 31 3.32 -0.55 8.52
N ILE A 32 3.79 -1.72 8.07
CA ILE A 32 4.85 -2.48 8.74
C ILE A 32 6.12 -1.62 8.83
N ARG A 33 6.58 -1.04 7.72
CA ARG A 33 7.78 -0.18 7.70
C ARG A 33 7.67 1.01 8.65
N ALA A 34 6.50 1.66 8.69
CA ALA A 34 6.26 2.80 9.57
C ALA A 34 6.14 2.42 11.05
N ARG A 35 5.86 1.15 11.37
CA ARG A 35 5.74 0.63 12.74
C ARG A 35 7.01 -0.06 13.25
N LYS A 36 8.02 -0.27 12.40
CA LYS A 36 9.29 -0.92 12.80
C LYS A 36 10.01 -0.19 13.94
N HIS A 37 9.86 1.12 14.04
CA HIS A 37 10.44 1.94 15.09
C HIS A 37 9.44 3.02 15.52
N TYR A 38 9.62 3.54 16.74
CA TYR A 38 8.84 4.67 17.22
C TYR A 38 9.19 5.93 16.42
N GLU A 39 8.15 6.58 15.90
CA GLU A 39 8.25 7.86 15.20
C GLU A 39 7.61 8.94 16.09
N LYS A 40 8.40 9.96 16.49
CA LYS A 40 7.88 11.11 17.25
C LYS A 40 6.67 11.73 16.53
N PRO A 41 5.67 12.26 17.25
CA PRO A 41 4.42 12.76 16.65
C PRO A 41 4.66 13.86 15.61
N SER A 42 5.66 14.73 15.82
CA SER A 42 6.04 15.78 14.86
C SER A 42 6.57 15.19 13.54
N VAL A 43 7.40 14.15 13.61
CA VAL A 43 7.95 13.47 12.42
C VAL A 43 6.85 12.77 11.65
N LYS A 44 5.93 12.11 12.36
CA LYS A 44 4.73 11.47 11.77
C LYS A 44 3.84 12.48 11.03
N LYS A 45 3.62 13.67 11.60
CA LYS A 45 2.90 14.78 10.92
C LYS A 45 3.62 15.21 9.64
N LYS A 46 4.94 15.43 9.70
CA LYS A 46 5.76 15.83 8.55
C LYS A 46 5.74 14.78 7.43
N ARG A 47 5.82 13.49 7.76
CA ARG A 47 5.73 12.39 6.80
C ARG A 47 4.38 12.36 6.10
N LYS A 48 3.27 12.46 6.85
CA LYS A 48 1.91 12.50 6.28
C LYS A 48 1.72 13.67 5.30
N GLN A 49 2.19 14.87 5.65
CA GLN A 49 2.10 16.05 4.77
C GLN A 49 2.88 15.84 3.46
N ARG A 50 4.11 15.32 3.55
CA ARG A 50 4.94 15.00 2.37
C ARG A 50 4.27 13.97 1.46
N GLU A 51 3.70 12.91 2.03
CA GLU A 51 2.97 11.89 1.27
C GLU A 51 1.73 12.47 0.57
N ALA A 52 0.98 13.35 1.24
CA ALA A 52 -0.18 14.02 0.65
C ALA A 52 0.21 14.96 -0.50
N PHE A 53 1.29 15.74 -0.32
CA PHE A 53 1.81 16.61 -1.38
C PHE A 53 2.26 15.81 -2.61
N LYS A 54 3.00 14.72 -2.41
CA LYS A 54 3.40 13.81 -3.50
C LYS A 54 2.17 13.28 -4.25
N LYS A 55 1.15 12.78 -3.55
CA LYS A 55 -0.10 12.30 -4.18
C LYS A 55 -0.80 13.39 -5.00
N LYS A 56 -0.92 14.61 -4.45
CA LYS A 56 -1.53 15.76 -5.15
C LYS A 56 -0.75 16.17 -6.40
N ARG A 57 0.58 16.01 -6.41
CA ARG A 57 1.43 16.30 -7.57
C ARG A 57 1.22 15.27 -8.68
N TYR A 58 1.16 13.98 -8.35
CA TYR A 58 0.90 12.92 -9.35
C TYR A 58 -0.52 12.94 -9.90
N SER A 59 -1.50 13.51 -9.18
CA SER A 59 -2.89 13.64 -9.65
C SER A 59 -3.14 14.87 -10.53
N ARG A 60 -2.17 15.79 -10.63
CA ARG A 60 -2.26 16.99 -11.46
C ARG A 60 -1.77 16.78 -12.90
N PHE A 61 -1.20 15.61 -13.17
CA PHE A 61 -0.81 15.11 -14.49
C PHE A 61 -1.64 13.85 -14.75
#